data_AF-A0A9X8CYK2-F1
#
_entry.id   AF-A0A9X8CYK2-F1
#
_cell.length_a   1.000
_cell.length_b   1.000
_cell.length_c   1.000
_cell.angle_alpha   90.00
_cell.angle_beta   90.00
_cell.angle_gamma   90.00
#
_symmetry.space_group_name_H-M   'P 1'
#
loop_
_entity.id
_entity.type
_entity.pdbx_description
1 polymer ?
#
loop_
_entity_poly.entity_id
_entity_poly.type
_entity_poly.pdbx_seq_one_letter_code
_entity_poly.pdbx_strand_id
1 'polypeptide(L)'
;MTTDLWPPLSVIRHAFETGAPAEDAPPGVAPVAMPHSGVGASANAPAAPDLLLPLTELARRREAVARRAFTARWAPGRLVSVVHDGRLLGVLLDRCIHGDLWQGWMAAGEPDWASDFDVLLEPDDEPFEPMFGVIQAWNVLTLEPSPQLAARVLGEVSATRLAAIRAVHDEWAARAASDIAPAPGRIALRDVGGAFSVLSGTPLGPQDPRTDYQTLYRDAGLQLGRALAPPQDSPAPTPAPSPARPQPRPEDGWWGSIRRWFGAEGWARPAFAAVALFAVIQNVGLIGGRGATEDDEVRFRSVPTAPVVVQANLVVRWKDGVRIDEADRLLRTMSAEVVGGPGANGVWRLRVDDPVGGLSVLASSPLVASVGPASEKP
;
A
#
# COMPACT_ATOMS: atom_id res chain seq x y z
N MET A 1 -7.57 25.96 4.39
CA MET A 1 -6.16 25.96 3.97
C MET A 1 -6.12 25.22 2.65
N THR A 2 -5.66 25.84 1.57
CA THR A 2 -5.38 25.13 0.32
C THR A 2 -4.23 24.17 0.60
N THR A 3 -4.52 22.87 0.58
CA THR A 3 -3.47 21.85 0.68
C THR A 3 -2.68 21.87 -0.61
N ASP A 4 -1.42 22.28 -0.56
CA ASP A 4 -0.53 22.26 -1.72
C ASP A 4 -0.09 20.82 -2.02
N LEU A 5 -0.92 20.08 -2.77
CA LEU A 5 -0.61 18.73 -3.23
C LEU A 5 0.51 18.76 -4.26
N TRP A 6 1.47 17.84 -4.14
CA TRP A 6 2.59 17.72 -5.06
C TRP A 6 2.60 16.38 -5.81
N PRO A 7 2.91 16.36 -7.11
CA PRO A 7 3.08 17.52 -8.00
C PRO A 7 1.77 18.27 -8.22
N PRO A 8 1.80 19.55 -8.66
CA PRO A 8 0.58 20.30 -8.95
C PRO A 8 -0.23 19.60 -10.05
N LEU A 9 -1.57 19.67 -9.96
CA LEU A 9 -2.46 18.99 -10.91
C LEU A 9 -2.18 19.36 -12.37
N SER A 10 -1.77 20.60 -12.63
CA SER A 10 -1.43 21.06 -13.97
C SER A 10 -0.23 20.31 -14.56
N VAL A 11 0.76 19.93 -13.74
CA VAL A 11 1.91 19.13 -14.17
C VAL A 11 1.48 17.72 -14.52
N ILE A 12 0.63 17.12 -13.68
CA ILE A 12 0.05 15.79 -13.94
C ILE A 12 -0.75 15.82 -15.24
N ARG A 13 -1.68 16.77 -15.37
CA ARG A 13 -2.50 16.96 -16.57
C ARG A 13 -1.65 17.11 -17.81
N HIS A 14 -0.59 17.92 -17.75
CA HIS A 14 0.31 18.12 -18.88
C HIS A 14 0.99 16.82 -19.33
N ALA A 15 1.39 15.95 -18.40
CA ALA A 15 1.94 14.63 -18.73
C ALA A 15 0.90 13.73 -19.44
N PHE A 16 -0.39 13.89 -19.11
CA PHE A 16 -1.53 13.29 -19.81
C PHE A 16 -1.98 14.08 -21.05
N GLU A 17 -1.28 15.12 -21.49
CA GLU A 17 -1.56 15.84 -22.74
C GLU A 17 -0.43 15.62 -23.75
N THR A 18 0.83 15.74 -23.31
CA THR A 18 2.04 15.68 -24.17
C THR A 18 2.40 14.28 -24.69
N GLY A 19 1.73 13.23 -24.23
CA GLY A 19 1.99 11.88 -24.72
C GLY A 19 1.69 11.65 -26.21
N ALA A 20 0.70 12.33 -26.79
CA ALA A 20 0.37 12.11 -28.19
C ALA A 20 1.49 12.71 -29.08
N PRO A 21 2.27 11.92 -29.84
CA PRO A 21 3.19 12.50 -30.79
C PRO A 21 2.39 13.24 -31.85
N ALA A 22 2.82 14.46 -32.20
CA ALA A 22 2.44 15.05 -33.47
C ALA A 22 2.95 14.11 -34.59
N GLU A 23 2.12 13.83 -35.59
CA GLU A 23 2.35 12.83 -36.66
C GLU A 23 3.62 13.07 -37.51
N ASP A 24 4.39 14.14 -37.28
CA ASP A 24 5.52 14.58 -38.12
C ASP A 24 6.91 14.54 -37.43
N ALA A 25 7.09 13.86 -36.29
CA ALA A 25 8.39 13.80 -35.63
C ALA A 25 9.30 12.66 -36.18
N PRO A 26 10.54 12.94 -36.64
CA PRO A 26 11.44 11.92 -37.17
C PRO A 26 11.89 10.92 -36.08
N PRO A 27 12.05 9.63 -36.42
CA PRO A 27 12.38 8.59 -35.44
C PRO A 27 13.86 8.70 -35.03
N GLY A 28 14.12 8.86 -33.72
CA GLY A 28 15.47 8.65 -33.18
C GLY A 28 15.92 9.52 -32.02
N VAL A 29 15.13 10.49 -31.56
CA VAL A 29 15.50 11.26 -30.36
C VAL A 29 14.28 11.30 -29.45
N ALA A 30 14.25 10.43 -28.45
CA ALA A 30 13.34 10.61 -27.32
C ALA A 30 13.80 11.87 -26.58
N PRO A 31 13.02 12.97 -26.56
CA PRO A 31 13.39 14.11 -25.75
C PRO A 31 13.19 13.73 -24.29
N VAL A 32 14.30 13.57 -23.57
CA VAL A 32 14.28 13.68 -22.11
C VAL A 32 13.82 15.11 -21.84
N ALA A 33 12.58 15.27 -21.38
CA ALA A 33 12.05 16.55 -20.94
C ALA A 33 12.84 17.01 -19.71
N MET A 34 13.90 17.78 -19.95
CA MET A 34 14.50 18.60 -18.90
C MET A 34 13.49 19.71 -18.57
N PRO A 35 13.18 19.95 -17.28
CA PRO A 35 12.30 21.05 -16.92
C PRO A 35 12.95 22.37 -17.37
N HIS A 36 12.31 22.97 -18.36
CA HIS A 36 12.61 24.30 -18.88
C HIS A 36 12.66 25.29 -17.73
N SER A 37 13.72 26.09 -17.70
CA SER A 37 13.95 27.21 -16.78
C SER A 37 12.88 28.29 -16.93
N GLY A 38 11.69 28.03 -16.39
CA GLY A 38 10.66 29.03 -16.20
C GLY A 38 11.05 29.93 -15.05
N VAL A 39 11.30 31.21 -15.35
CA VAL A 39 11.55 32.27 -14.37
C VAL A 39 10.28 32.44 -13.52
N GLY A 40 10.28 31.76 -12.39
CA GLY A 40 9.20 31.73 -11.40
C GLY A 40 9.66 30.91 -10.20
N ALA A 41 10.78 31.32 -9.60
CA ALA A 41 11.34 30.66 -8.43
C ALA A 41 10.34 30.70 -7.28
N SER A 42 9.69 29.57 -7.02
CA SER A 42 9.04 29.31 -5.73
C SER A 42 10.11 29.40 -4.64
N ALA A 43 9.87 30.21 -3.62
CA ALA A 43 10.86 30.58 -2.60
C ALA A 43 11.27 29.43 -1.65
N ASN A 44 10.85 28.18 -1.91
CA ASN A 44 11.10 27.01 -1.07
C ASN A 44 11.65 25.80 -1.85
N ALA A 45 12.43 26.02 -2.92
CA ALA A 45 13.15 24.90 -3.55
C ALA A 45 14.17 24.33 -2.54
N PRO A 46 14.15 23.02 -2.24
CA PRO A 46 15.11 22.40 -1.34
C PRO A 46 16.54 22.62 -1.88
N ALA A 47 17.49 22.89 -0.99
CA ALA A 47 18.86 23.10 -1.41
C ALA A 47 19.42 21.81 -2.00
N ALA A 48 20.32 21.90 -2.98
CA ALA A 48 20.96 20.73 -3.61
C ALA A 48 21.45 19.63 -2.63
N PRO A 49 22.04 19.93 -1.45
CA PRO A 49 22.40 18.89 -0.47
C PRO A 49 21.20 18.16 0.14
N ASP A 50 20.03 18.80 0.27
CA ASP A 50 18.82 18.20 0.86
C ASP A 50 18.19 17.16 -0.08
N LEU A 51 18.52 17.19 -1.38
CA LEU A 51 18.04 16.24 -2.38
C LEU A 51 18.95 15.01 -2.54
N LEU A 52 20.17 15.04 -2.02
CA LEU A 52 21.14 13.96 -2.25
C LEU A 52 20.66 12.62 -1.68
N LEU A 53 20.10 12.61 -0.47
CA LEU A 53 19.64 11.39 0.17
C LEU A 53 18.40 10.81 -0.55
N PRO A 54 17.33 11.58 -0.84
CA PRO A 54 16.21 11.08 -1.64
C PRO A 54 16.60 10.58 -3.04
N LEU A 55 17.52 11.25 -3.72
CA LEU A 55 17.95 10.84 -5.07
C LEU A 55 18.84 9.60 -5.03
N THR A 56 19.70 9.46 -4.02
CA THR A 56 20.52 8.26 -3.83
C THR A 56 19.65 7.05 -3.51
N GLU A 57 18.63 7.26 -2.68
CA GLU A 57 17.63 6.25 -2.35
C GLU A 57 16.84 5.81 -3.59
N LEU A 58 16.37 6.76 -4.38
CA LEU A 58 15.70 6.47 -5.66
C LEU A 58 16.62 5.68 -6.60
N ALA A 59 17.87 6.08 -6.73
CA ALA A 59 18.85 5.38 -7.57
C ALA A 59 19.07 3.93 -7.11
N ARG A 60 19.22 3.71 -5.79
CA ARG A 60 19.37 2.39 -5.18
C ARG A 60 18.19 1.47 -5.51
N ARG A 61 16.96 1.97 -5.40
CA ARG A 61 15.75 1.19 -5.70
C ARG A 61 15.66 0.81 -7.17
N ARG A 62 15.94 1.76 -8.07
CA ARG A 62 15.95 1.48 -9.52
C ARG A 62 17.05 0.49 -9.90
N GLU A 63 18.20 0.55 -9.23
CA GLU A 63 19.24 -0.46 -9.39
C GLU A 63 18.79 -1.84 -8.89
N ALA A 64 18.06 -1.92 -7.77
CA ALA A 64 17.50 -3.18 -7.29
C ALA A 64 16.52 -3.81 -8.30
N VAL A 65 15.66 -2.99 -8.92
CA VAL A 65 14.77 -3.42 -10.01
C VAL A 65 15.57 -3.91 -11.22
N ALA A 66 16.60 -3.18 -11.64
CA ALA A 66 17.44 -3.56 -12.77
C ALA A 66 18.18 -4.89 -12.50
N ARG A 67 18.74 -5.06 -11.29
CA ARG A 67 19.43 -6.29 -10.87
C ARG A 67 18.50 -7.48 -10.75
N ARG A 68 17.23 -7.28 -10.39
CA ARG A 68 16.23 -8.35 -10.28
C ARG A 68 15.97 -9.04 -11.61
N ALA A 69 16.20 -8.35 -12.73
CA ALA A 69 16.11 -8.86 -14.10
C ALA A 69 14.82 -9.67 -14.34
N PHE A 70 13.67 -9.02 -14.14
CA PHE A 70 12.38 -9.69 -14.26
C PHE A 70 12.19 -10.37 -15.61
N THR A 71 11.65 -11.58 -15.58
CA THR A 71 11.19 -12.25 -16.80
C THR A 71 10.02 -11.47 -17.40
N ALA A 72 9.92 -11.41 -18.73
CA ALA A 72 8.80 -10.74 -19.43
C ALA A 72 7.42 -11.41 -19.21
N ARG A 73 7.37 -12.51 -18.45
CA ARG A 73 6.14 -13.26 -18.19
C ARG A 73 5.21 -12.49 -17.25
N TRP A 74 3.97 -12.33 -17.70
CA TRP A 74 2.88 -11.79 -16.88
C TRP A 74 2.40 -12.82 -15.86
N ALA A 75 2.11 -12.36 -14.64
CA ALA A 75 1.68 -13.17 -13.51
C ALA A 75 0.96 -12.28 -12.47
N PRO A 76 0.15 -12.85 -11.56
CA PRO A 76 -0.39 -12.12 -10.42
C PRO A 76 0.71 -11.43 -9.62
N GLY A 77 0.47 -10.18 -9.22
CA GLY A 77 1.42 -9.37 -8.46
C GLY A 77 2.53 -8.73 -9.29
N ARG A 78 2.55 -8.94 -10.62
CA ARG A 78 3.51 -8.26 -11.50
C ARG A 78 3.06 -6.83 -11.75
N LEU A 79 3.96 -5.88 -11.50
CA LEU A 79 3.81 -4.50 -11.91
C LEU A 79 4.42 -4.34 -13.30
N VAL A 80 3.62 -3.97 -14.28
CA VAL A 80 4.05 -3.79 -15.67
C VAL A 80 3.91 -2.34 -16.09
N SER A 81 4.88 -1.83 -16.86
CA SER A 81 4.69 -0.57 -17.58
C SER A 81 4.14 -0.82 -18.96
N VAL A 82 3.19 -0.01 -19.40
CA VAL A 82 2.59 -0.03 -20.72
C VAL A 82 2.85 1.32 -21.39
N VAL A 83 3.38 1.29 -22.62
CA VAL A 83 3.46 2.51 -23.44
C VAL A 83 2.19 2.62 -24.28
N HIS A 84 1.43 3.69 -24.10
CA HIS A 84 0.22 3.99 -24.88
C HIS A 84 0.15 5.48 -25.17
N ASP A 85 -0.06 5.85 -26.44
CA ASP A 85 -0.02 7.23 -26.94
C ASP A 85 1.15 8.01 -26.33
N GLY A 86 2.37 7.47 -26.52
CA GLY A 86 3.64 8.03 -26.03
C GLY A 86 3.79 8.16 -24.51
N ARG A 87 2.86 7.64 -23.71
CA ARG A 87 2.87 7.72 -22.24
C ARG A 87 3.25 6.38 -21.64
N LEU A 88 4.03 6.43 -20.58
CA LEU A 88 4.31 5.26 -19.76
C LEU A 88 3.28 5.17 -18.63
N LEU A 89 2.43 4.15 -18.67
CA LEU A 89 1.40 3.86 -17.67
C LEU A 89 1.79 2.62 -16.87
N GLY A 90 1.55 2.61 -15.55
CA GLY A 90 1.78 1.46 -14.70
C GLY A 90 0.52 0.65 -14.47
N VAL A 91 0.61 -0.67 -14.46
CA VAL A 91 -0.51 -1.56 -14.16
C VAL A 91 -0.04 -2.72 -13.29
N LEU A 92 -0.70 -2.93 -12.15
CA LEU A 92 -0.50 -4.11 -11.32
C LEU A 92 -1.45 -5.21 -11.77
N LEU A 93 -0.90 -6.34 -12.21
CA LEU A 93 -1.67 -7.49 -12.67
C LEU A 93 -2.22 -8.29 -11.49
N ASP A 94 -3.53 -8.57 -11.52
CA ASP A 94 -4.22 -9.34 -10.49
C ASP A 94 -4.38 -10.80 -10.89
N ARG A 95 -5.09 -11.03 -12.00
CA ARG A 95 -5.49 -12.37 -12.45
C ARG A 95 -5.70 -12.40 -13.96
N CYS A 96 -5.49 -13.56 -14.54
CA CYS A 96 -5.91 -13.84 -15.90
C CYS A 96 -7.38 -14.25 -15.89
N ILE A 97 -8.23 -13.56 -16.65
CA ILE A 97 -9.67 -13.84 -16.76
C ILE A 97 -9.91 -14.99 -17.74
N HIS A 98 -9.39 -14.89 -18.96
CA HIS A 98 -9.46 -15.93 -19.99
C HIS A 98 -8.32 -15.78 -20.99
N GLY A 99 -7.84 -16.86 -21.60
CA GLY A 99 -6.76 -16.79 -22.58
C GLY A 99 -5.57 -15.99 -22.05
N ASP A 100 -5.25 -14.88 -22.72
CA ASP A 100 -4.24 -13.91 -22.28
C ASP A 100 -4.84 -12.58 -21.80
N LEU A 101 -6.15 -12.52 -21.51
CA LEU A 101 -6.80 -11.34 -20.94
C LEU A 101 -6.55 -11.25 -19.44
N TRP A 102 -5.77 -10.26 -19.03
CA TRP A 102 -5.46 -9.95 -17.65
C TRP A 102 -6.34 -8.85 -17.11
N GLN A 103 -6.71 -8.97 -15.84
CA GLN A 103 -7.29 -7.90 -15.04
C GLN A 103 -6.25 -7.38 -14.07
N GLY A 104 -6.31 -6.07 -13.81
CA GLY A 104 -5.44 -5.41 -12.87
C GLY A 104 -5.95 -4.04 -12.47
N TRP A 105 -5.07 -3.29 -11.80
CA TRP A 105 -5.33 -1.93 -11.36
C TRP A 105 -4.26 -0.98 -11.90
N MET A 106 -4.66 0.27 -12.18
CA MET A 106 -3.70 1.32 -12.51
C MET A 106 -2.71 1.52 -11.37
N ALA A 107 -1.47 1.84 -11.72
CA ALA A 107 -0.43 2.26 -10.81
C ALA A 107 0.06 3.68 -11.17
N ALA A 108 0.34 4.46 -10.14
CA ALA A 108 0.67 5.88 -10.21
C ALA A 108 1.87 6.22 -9.31
N GLY A 109 2.36 7.46 -9.42
CA GLY A 109 3.59 7.91 -8.74
C GLY A 109 3.37 9.00 -7.71
N GLU A 110 2.13 9.46 -7.50
CA GLU A 110 1.83 10.67 -6.75
C GLU A 110 1.11 10.36 -5.42
N PRO A 111 1.84 10.06 -4.32
CA PRO A 111 1.24 9.69 -3.04
C PRO A 111 0.37 10.79 -2.42
N ASP A 112 0.69 12.08 -2.61
CA ASP A 112 -0.13 13.19 -2.10
C ASP A 112 -1.56 13.19 -2.67
N TRP A 113 -1.74 12.56 -3.83
CA TRP A 113 -3.01 12.46 -4.54
C TRP A 113 -3.81 11.20 -4.18
N ALA A 114 -3.25 10.33 -3.33
CA ALA A 114 -3.90 9.11 -2.89
C ALA A 114 -5.20 9.39 -2.13
N SER A 115 -6.20 8.56 -2.39
CA SER A 115 -7.44 8.37 -1.66
C SER A 115 -7.33 7.16 -0.73
N ASP A 116 -8.38 6.94 0.06
CA ASP A 116 -8.51 5.77 0.93
C ASP A 116 -8.58 4.43 0.17
N PHE A 117 -8.92 4.46 -1.12
CA PHE A 117 -8.94 3.28 -1.99
C PHE A 117 -7.66 3.12 -2.84
N ASP A 118 -6.61 3.88 -2.52
CA ASP A 118 -5.28 3.70 -3.09
C ASP A 118 -4.35 3.02 -2.07
N VAL A 119 -3.45 2.16 -2.53
CA VAL A 119 -2.47 1.47 -1.69
C VAL A 119 -1.07 1.95 -2.05
N LEU A 120 -0.35 2.50 -1.09
CA LEU A 120 1.05 2.88 -1.24
C LEU A 120 1.93 1.65 -0.98
N LEU A 121 2.82 1.36 -1.92
CA LEU A 121 3.83 0.32 -1.79
C LEU A 121 4.97 0.81 -0.92
N GLU A 122 5.35 -0.03 0.04
CA GLU A 122 6.36 0.25 1.04
C GLU A 122 7.73 -0.31 0.60
N PRO A 123 8.84 0.10 1.23
CA PRO A 123 10.15 -0.50 0.95
C PRO A 123 10.14 -2.04 1.09
N ASP A 124 9.31 -2.59 1.99
CA ASP A 124 9.16 -4.03 2.18
C ASP A 124 8.41 -4.74 1.03
N ASP A 125 7.78 -3.98 0.14
CA ASP A 125 7.14 -4.49 -1.08
C ASP A 125 8.10 -4.52 -2.29
N GLU A 126 9.35 -4.11 -2.10
CA GLU A 126 10.37 -4.15 -3.14
C GLU A 126 10.69 -5.60 -3.59
N PRO A 127 11.12 -5.78 -4.86
CA PRO A 127 11.46 -4.74 -5.84
C PRO A 127 10.28 -4.27 -6.71
N PHE A 128 10.15 -2.94 -6.85
CA PHE A 128 9.29 -2.29 -7.85
C PHE A 128 9.86 -0.93 -8.27
N GLU A 129 9.48 -0.45 -9.45
CA GLU A 129 9.85 0.89 -9.93
C GLU A 129 9.07 1.97 -9.14
N PRO A 130 9.76 2.85 -8.39
CA PRO A 130 9.10 3.80 -7.49
C PRO A 130 8.12 4.77 -8.15
N MET A 131 8.24 5.03 -9.47
CA MET A 131 7.26 5.85 -10.20
C MET A 131 5.84 5.23 -10.26
N PHE A 132 5.71 3.97 -9.87
CA PHE A 132 4.46 3.21 -9.84
C PHE A 132 4.13 2.68 -8.43
N GLY A 133 4.56 3.42 -7.40
CA GLY A 133 4.40 3.05 -5.99
C GLY A 133 3.00 3.24 -5.41
N VAL A 134 2.03 3.76 -6.15
CA VAL A 134 0.64 3.94 -5.70
C VAL A 134 -0.29 3.09 -6.54
N ILE A 135 -0.94 2.08 -5.95
CA ILE A 135 -1.88 1.19 -6.64
C ILE A 135 -3.31 1.70 -6.45
N GLN A 136 -3.97 2.03 -7.55
CA GLN A 136 -5.32 2.57 -7.57
C GLN A 136 -6.35 1.45 -7.58
N ALA A 137 -6.68 0.89 -6.40
CA ALA A 137 -7.54 -0.29 -6.30
C ALA A 137 -9.00 -0.02 -6.75
N TRP A 138 -9.39 1.24 -6.90
CA TRP A 138 -10.66 1.66 -7.52
C TRP A 138 -10.62 1.69 -9.06
N ASN A 139 -9.43 1.75 -9.68
CA ASN A 139 -9.23 1.94 -11.11
C ASN A 139 -8.89 0.62 -11.81
N VAL A 140 -9.92 -0.22 -11.97
CA VAL A 140 -9.79 -1.54 -12.60
C VAL A 140 -9.74 -1.42 -14.11
N LEU A 141 -8.84 -2.18 -14.73
CA LEU A 141 -8.77 -2.32 -16.18
C LEU A 141 -8.45 -3.76 -16.59
N THR A 142 -8.59 -4.02 -17.89
CA THR A 142 -8.20 -5.28 -18.51
C THR A 142 -7.22 -5.04 -19.65
N LEU A 143 -6.23 -5.93 -19.78
CA LEU A 143 -5.15 -5.85 -20.75
C LEU A 143 -4.90 -7.21 -21.38
N GLU A 144 -4.60 -7.23 -22.67
CA GLU A 144 -3.99 -8.38 -23.33
C GLU A 144 -2.54 -8.04 -23.70
N PRO A 145 -1.58 -8.97 -23.52
CA PRO A 145 -0.25 -8.84 -24.09
C PRO A 145 -0.37 -8.71 -25.61
N SER A 146 -0.03 -7.54 -26.13
CA SER A 146 0.01 -7.30 -27.58
C SER A 146 1.39 -6.79 -27.99
N PRO A 147 1.85 -7.05 -29.23
CA PRO A 147 3.14 -6.50 -29.71
C PRO A 147 3.19 -4.97 -29.73
N GLN A 148 2.02 -4.31 -29.84
CA GLN A 148 1.89 -2.86 -29.79
C GLN A 148 2.08 -2.32 -28.36
N LEU A 149 1.80 -3.17 -27.37
CA LEU A 149 1.98 -2.87 -25.97
C LEU A 149 3.41 -3.24 -25.57
N ALA A 150 4.27 -2.23 -25.46
CA ALA A 150 5.61 -2.42 -24.92
C ALA A 150 5.56 -2.65 -23.40
N ALA A 151 5.09 -3.83 -22.98
CA ALA A 151 5.06 -4.21 -21.57
C ALA A 151 6.41 -4.67 -21.07
N ARG A 152 6.90 -3.99 -20.02
CA ARG A 152 8.03 -4.47 -19.24
C ARG A 152 7.58 -4.69 -17.81
N VAL A 153 7.99 -5.80 -17.21
CA VAL A 153 7.81 -6.02 -15.78
C VAL A 153 8.79 -5.11 -15.05
N LEU A 154 8.25 -4.21 -14.24
CA LEU A 154 8.97 -3.22 -13.46
C LEU A 154 8.88 -3.47 -11.95
N GLY A 155 8.13 -4.49 -11.53
CA GLY A 155 8.03 -4.84 -10.12
C GLY A 155 7.30 -6.14 -9.88
N GLU A 156 7.38 -6.60 -8.64
CA GLU A 156 6.66 -7.75 -8.13
C GLU A 156 6.27 -7.49 -6.68
N VAL A 157 4.98 -7.52 -6.37
CA VAL A 157 4.50 -7.48 -4.99
C VAL A 157 4.29 -8.90 -4.47
N SER A 158 4.43 -9.06 -3.15
CA SER A 158 4.17 -10.35 -2.50
C SER A 158 2.70 -10.79 -2.66
N ALA A 159 2.44 -12.08 -2.52
CA ALA A 159 1.08 -12.61 -2.52
C ALA A 159 0.22 -12.01 -1.39
N THR A 160 0.83 -11.73 -0.23
CA THR A 160 0.18 -11.08 0.91
C THR A 160 -0.19 -9.64 0.58
N ARG A 161 0.72 -8.87 -0.03
CA ARG A 161 0.42 -7.50 -0.47
C ARG A 161 -0.67 -7.48 -1.54
N LEU A 162 -0.63 -8.40 -2.50
CA LEU A 162 -1.68 -8.52 -3.51
C LEU A 162 -3.05 -8.84 -2.90
N ALA A 163 -3.08 -9.68 -1.84
CA ALA A 163 -4.31 -9.96 -1.10
C ALA A 163 -4.83 -8.72 -0.36
N ALA A 164 -3.95 -7.91 0.24
CA ALA A 164 -4.33 -6.65 0.86
C ALA A 164 -4.93 -5.66 -0.15
N ILE A 165 -4.33 -5.55 -1.35
CA ILE A 165 -4.84 -4.70 -2.44
C ILE A 165 -6.23 -5.18 -2.91
N ARG A 166 -6.43 -6.49 -3.03
CA ARG A 166 -7.76 -7.06 -3.32
C ARG A 166 -8.79 -6.70 -2.25
N ALA A 167 -8.41 -6.76 -0.97
CA ALA A 167 -9.31 -6.38 0.12
C ALA A 167 -9.70 -4.89 0.06
N VAL A 168 -8.76 -4.01 -0.31
CA VAL A 168 -9.06 -2.59 -0.56
C VAL A 168 -10.02 -2.42 -1.75
N HIS A 169 -9.80 -3.18 -2.82
CA HIS A 169 -10.71 -3.19 -3.96
C HIS A 169 -12.12 -3.65 -3.57
N ASP A 170 -12.24 -4.68 -2.73
CA ASP A 170 -13.53 -5.19 -2.25
C ASP A 170 -14.27 -4.14 -1.40
N GLU A 171 -13.56 -3.40 -0.55
CA GLU A 171 -14.13 -2.27 0.20
C GLU A 171 -14.62 -1.16 -0.71
N TRP A 172 -13.85 -0.78 -1.74
CA TRP A 172 -14.28 0.17 -2.75
C TRP A 172 -15.55 -0.31 -3.48
N ALA A 173 -15.56 -1.58 -3.91
CA ALA A 173 -16.69 -2.18 -4.61
C ALA A 173 -17.94 -2.24 -3.73
N ALA A 174 -17.76 -2.48 -2.42
CA ALA A 174 -18.81 -2.43 -1.42
C ALA A 174 -19.22 -1.00 -1.02
N ARG A 175 -18.47 0.02 -1.46
CA ARG A 175 -18.59 1.42 -1.01
C ARG A 175 -18.53 1.54 0.51
N ALA A 176 -17.61 0.80 1.12
CA ALA A 176 -17.36 0.87 2.54
C ALA A 176 -16.98 2.31 2.94
N ALA A 177 -17.59 2.80 4.01
CA ALA A 177 -17.22 4.09 4.56
C ALA A 177 -15.90 3.95 5.34
N SER A 178 -15.02 4.93 5.20
CA SER A 178 -13.81 5.03 6.01
C SER A 178 -14.09 5.93 7.21
N ASP A 179 -13.67 5.48 8.39
CA ASP A 179 -13.82 6.22 9.65
C ASP A 179 -12.81 7.39 9.80
N ILE A 180 -12.01 7.63 8.76
CA ILE A 180 -10.99 8.67 8.72
C ILE A 180 -11.58 9.93 8.06
N ALA A 181 -11.39 11.09 8.69
CA ALA A 181 -11.80 12.36 8.09
C ALA A 181 -11.02 12.67 6.79
N PRO A 182 -11.67 13.27 5.77
CA PRO A 182 -10.99 13.75 4.57
C PRO A 182 -9.84 14.73 4.90
N ALA A 183 -8.65 14.42 4.41
CA ALA A 183 -7.46 15.24 4.55
C ALA A 183 -6.51 14.99 3.36
N PRO A 184 -6.67 15.71 2.23
CA PRO A 184 -5.80 15.58 1.06
C PRO A 184 -4.31 15.68 1.42
N GLY A 185 -3.44 14.95 0.72
CA GLY A 185 -1.99 14.95 0.99
C GLY A 185 -1.58 14.18 2.25
N ARG A 186 -2.53 13.59 2.98
CA ARG A 186 -2.26 12.79 4.17
C ARG A 186 -2.30 11.30 3.84
N ILE A 187 -1.26 10.60 4.25
CA ILE A 187 -1.21 9.14 4.26
C ILE A 187 -1.62 8.63 5.65
N ALA A 188 -2.41 7.57 5.67
CA ALA A 188 -2.86 6.89 6.86
C ALA A 188 -2.56 5.40 6.76
N LEU A 189 -2.10 4.81 7.86
CA LEU A 189 -2.12 3.36 8.05
C LEU A 189 -3.55 2.95 8.42
N ARG A 190 -4.12 1.99 7.70
CA ARG A 190 -5.48 1.51 7.95
C ARG A 190 -5.58 -0.01 7.88
N ASP A 191 -6.47 -0.55 8.69
CA ASP A 191 -6.82 -1.95 8.65
C ASP A 191 -7.89 -2.19 7.58
N VAL A 192 -7.72 -3.27 6.82
CA VAL A 192 -8.52 -3.60 5.63
C VAL A 192 -8.92 -5.06 5.69
N GLY A 193 -10.21 -5.34 5.48
CA GLY A 193 -10.74 -6.70 5.50
C GLY A 193 -10.47 -7.47 6.80
N GLY A 194 -10.19 -6.77 7.91
CA GLY A 194 -9.91 -7.34 9.23
C GLY A 194 -8.62 -8.15 9.36
N ALA A 195 -7.76 -8.17 8.34
CA ALA A 195 -6.58 -9.04 8.29
C ALA A 195 -5.32 -8.35 7.74
N PHE A 196 -5.45 -7.21 7.08
CA PHE A 196 -4.33 -6.52 6.43
C PHE A 196 -4.20 -5.10 6.96
N SER A 197 -2.97 -4.62 7.06
CA SER A 197 -2.67 -3.21 7.28
C SER A 197 -2.07 -2.63 6.00
N VAL A 198 -2.56 -1.48 5.56
CA VAL A 198 -2.09 -0.81 4.33
C VAL A 198 -1.88 0.68 4.58
N LEU A 199 -0.86 1.25 3.92
CA LEU A 199 -0.75 2.69 3.77
C LEU A 199 -1.66 3.14 2.62
N SER A 200 -2.58 4.05 2.89
CA SER A 200 -3.47 4.66 1.90
C SER A 200 -3.54 6.17 2.08
N GLY A 201 -4.17 6.86 1.14
CA GLY A 201 -4.63 8.23 1.37
C GLY A 201 -5.82 8.29 2.33
N THR A 202 -6.44 9.46 2.42
CA THR A 202 -7.69 9.67 3.15
C THR A 202 -8.88 9.80 2.21
N PRO A 203 -10.12 9.63 2.71
CA PRO A 203 -11.32 9.75 1.88
C PRO A 203 -11.41 11.10 1.17
N LEU A 204 -12.07 11.11 0.02
CA LEU A 204 -12.31 12.35 -0.74
C LEU A 204 -13.29 13.25 0.01
N GLY A 205 -12.92 14.52 0.14
CA GLY A 205 -13.80 15.54 0.71
C GLY A 205 -14.76 16.15 -0.31
N PRO A 206 -15.70 17.01 0.12
CA PRO A 206 -16.43 17.87 -0.79
C PRO A 206 -15.45 18.80 -1.53
N GLN A 207 -15.59 18.94 -2.86
CA GLN A 207 -14.77 19.82 -3.70
C GLN A 207 -13.26 19.49 -3.66
N ASP A 208 -12.94 18.20 -3.50
CA ASP A 208 -11.56 17.73 -3.41
C ASP A 208 -10.86 17.73 -4.79
N PRO A 209 -9.70 18.39 -4.94
CA PRO A 209 -8.96 18.42 -6.21
C PRO A 209 -8.54 17.01 -6.68
N ARG A 210 -8.41 16.04 -5.76
CA ARG A 210 -8.10 14.64 -6.12
C ARG A 210 -9.18 14.00 -6.99
N THR A 211 -10.39 14.56 -7.04
CA THR A 211 -11.46 14.12 -7.96
C THR A 211 -11.06 14.30 -9.43
N ASP A 212 -10.42 15.43 -9.77
CA ASP A 212 -9.96 15.71 -11.13
C ASP A 212 -8.78 14.80 -11.49
N TYR A 213 -7.88 14.55 -10.54
CA TYR A 213 -6.79 13.57 -10.66
C TYR A 213 -7.32 12.16 -10.95
N GLN A 214 -8.30 11.68 -10.18
CA GLN A 214 -8.92 10.38 -10.42
C GLN A 214 -9.59 10.32 -11.79
N THR A 215 -10.17 11.42 -12.27
CA THR A 215 -10.76 11.50 -13.61
C THR A 215 -9.70 11.30 -14.69
N LEU A 216 -8.53 11.96 -14.59
CA LEU A 216 -7.43 11.80 -15.54
C LEU A 216 -6.96 10.34 -15.65
N TYR A 217 -6.74 9.68 -14.50
CA TYR A 217 -6.30 8.28 -14.49
C TYR A 217 -7.38 7.30 -14.94
N ARG A 218 -8.66 7.59 -14.65
CA ARG A 218 -9.78 6.79 -15.15
C ARG A 218 -9.90 6.87 -16.66
N ASP A 219 -9.79 8.06 -17.22
CA ASP A 219 -9.86 8.28 -18.66
C ASP A 219 -8.70 7.57 -19.37
N ALA A 220 -7.48 7.66 -18.83
CA ALA A 220 -6.33 6.94 -19.34
C ALA A 220 -6.49 5.41 -19.28
N GLY A 221 -7.02 4.88 -18.16
CA GLY A 221 -7.31 3.45 -18.03
C GLY A 221 -8.38 2.96 -19.02
N LEU A 222 -9.41 3.77 -19.27
CA LEU A 222 -10.45 3.48 -20.27
C LEU A 222 -9.91 3.52 -21.70
N GLN A 223 -9.06 4.49 -22.03
CA GLN A 223 -8.39 4.58 -23.33
C GLN A 223 -7.49 3.36 -23.56
N LEU A 224 -6.69 3.02 -22.56
CA LEU A 224 -5.81 1.86 -22.60
C LEU A 224 -6.59 0.55 -22.80
N GLY A 225 -7.68 0.34 -22.04
CA GLY A 225 -8.52 -0.84 -22.17
C GLY A 225 -9.22 -0.95 -23.53
N ARG A 226 -9.60 0.19 -24.15
CA ARG A 226 -10.21 0.22 -25.50
C ARG A 226 -9.20 -0.06 -26.60
N ALA A 227 -8.00 0.54 -26.52
CA ALA A 227 -6.97 0.39 -27.54
C ALA A 227 -6.47 -1.06 -27.68
N LEU A 228 -6.64 -1.85 -26.62
CA LEU A 228 -6.19 -3.23 -26.54
C LEU A 228 -7.33 -4.24 -26.60
N ALA A 229 -8.58 -3.78 -26.70
CA ALA A 229 -9.68 -4.65 -27.03
C ALA A 229 -9.49 -5.14 -28.47
N PRO A 230 -9.68 -6.44 -28.76
CA PRO A 230 -9.68 -6.92 -30.14
C PRO A 230 -10.67 -6.10 -30.97
N PRO A 231 -10.35 -5.76 -32.24
CA PRO A 231 -11.36 -5.20 -33.13
C PRO A 231 -12.52 -6.19 -33.15
N GLN A 232 -13.68 -5.75 -32.65
CA GLN A 232 -14.90 -6.47 -32.89
C GLN A 232 -15.13 -6.43 -34.39
N ASP A 233 -14.88 -7.55 -35.06
CA ASP A 233 -15.31 -7.73 -36.44
C ASP A 233 -16.78 -7.31 -36.54
N SER A 234 -17.05 -6.49 -37.55
CA SER A 234 -18.31 -5.81 -37.84
C SER A 234 -19.56 -6.62 -37.50
N PRO A 235 -20.66 -5.98 -37.06
CA PRO A 235 -21.87 -6.67 -36.65
C PRO A 235 -22.46 -7.46 -37.83
N ALA A 236 -22.42 -8.78 -37.73
CA ALA A 236 -23.34 -9.64 -38.45
C ALA A 236 -24.78 -9.23 -38.10
N PRO A 237 -25.73 -9.25 -39.06
CA PRO A 237 -27.05 -8.65 -38.89
C PRO A 237 -27.79 -9.26 -37.70
N THR A 238 -28.20 -8.37 -36.80
CA THR A 238 -28.98 -8.61 -35.59
C THR A 238 -30.25 -9.41 -35.91
N PRO A 239 -30.48 -10.61 -35.35
CA PRO A 239 -31.82 -11.13 -35.22
C PRO A 239 -32.56 -10.34 -34.12
N ALA A 240 -33.78 -9.92 -34.45
CA ALA A 240 -34.61 -8.97 -33.70
C ALA A 240 -34.67 -9.20 -32.17
N PRO A 241 -34.78 -8.13 -31.37
CA PRO A 241 -34.88 -8.25 -29.91
C PRO A 241 -36.20 -8.91 -29.52
N SER A 242 -36.10 -10.05 -28.84
CA SER A 242 -37.22 -10.62 -28.09
C SER A 242 -37.55 -9.70 -26.91
N PRO A 243 -38.84 -9.49 -26.58
CA PRO A 243 -39.24 -8.60 -25.50
C PRO A 243 -38.69 -9.09 -24.15
N ALA A 244 -37.98 -8.21 -23.44
CA ALA A 244 -37.45 -8.47 -22.13
C ALA A 244 -38.57 -8.76 -21.13
N ARG A 245 -38.55 -9.97 -20.56
CA ARG A 245 -39.36 -10.33 -19.39
C ARG A 245 -38.79 -9.55 -18.18
N PRO A 246 -39.62 -8.91 -17.33
CA PRO A 246 -39.10 -8.16 -16.18
C PRO A 246 -38.38 -9.12 -15.23
N GLN A 247 -37.09 -8.90 -15.00
CA GLN A 247 -36.40 -9.55 -13.88
C GLN A 247 -36.89 -8.93 -12.57
N PRO A 248 -37.29 -9.73 -11.57
CA PRO A 248 -37.58 -9.22 -10.24
C PRO A 248 -36.29 -8.68 -9.60
N ARG A 249 -36.43 -7.55 -8.88
CA ARG A 249 -35.40 -6.94 -8.04
C ARG A 249 -34.71 -8.00 -7.16
N PRO A 250 -33.38 -7.99 -7.01
CA PRO A 250 -32.74 -8.77 -5.96
C PRO A 250 -32.76 -7.96 -4.66
N GLU A 251 -33.68 -8.34 -3.77
CA GLU A 251 -33.44 -8.28 -2.33
C GLU A 251 -32.65 -9.52 -1.97
N ASP A 252 -31.32 -9.45 -1.89
CA ASP A 252 -30.53 -10.54 -1.29
C ASP A 252 -29.17 -10.00 -0.80
N GLY A 253 -29.04 -9.90 0.52
CA GLY A 253 -27.79 -9.60 1.21
C GLY A 253 -26.78 -10.76 1.17
N TRP A 254 -25.64 -10.52 1.81
CA TRP A 254 -24.47 -11.38 2.15
C TRP A 254 -24.36 -12.81 1.56
N TRP A 255 -25.42 -13.63 1.62
CA TRP A 255 -25.49 -14.98 1.07
C TRP A 255 -25.40 -15.07 -0.46
N GLY A 256 -25.75 -13.99 -1.19
CA GLY A 256 -25.60 -13.91 -2.65
C GLY A 256 -24.13 -13.93 -3.10
N SER A 257 -23.24 -13.28 -2.33
CA SER A 257 -21.80 -13.22 -2.62
C SER A 257 -21.10 -14.55 -2.31
N ILE A 258 -21.58 -15.30 -1.31
CA ILE A 258 -21.03 -16.61 -0.95
C ILE A 258 -21.36 -17.66 -2.03
N ARG A 259 -22.54 -17.63 -2.65
CA ARG A 259 -22.87 -18.57 -3.74
C ARG A 259 -22.08 -18.32 -5.03
N ARG A 260 -21.67 -17.07 -5.29
CA ARG A 260 -20.75 -16.75 -6.39
C ARG A 260 -19.34 -17.31 -6.16
N TRP A 261 -18.99 -17.58 -4.91
CA TRP A 261 -17.72 -18.17 -4.46
C TRP A 261 -17.60 -19.69 -4.76
N PHE A 262 -18.73 -20.40 -4.91
CA PHE A 262 -18.75 -21.87 -5.11
C PHE A 262 -19.07 -22.32 -6.54
N GLY A 263 -19.25 -21.40 -7.49
CA GLY A 263 -19.84 -21.69 -8.80
C GLY A 263 -18.90 -22.04 -9.96
N ALA A 264 -17.57 -21.83 -9.84
CA ALA A 264 -16.65 -22.13 -10.93
C ALA A 264 -15.31 -22.68 -10.42
N GLU A 265 -15.04 -23.94 -10.79
CA GLU A 265 -13.75 -24.66 -10.75
C GLU A 265 -13.21 -25.13 -9.38
N GLY A 266 -13.74 -26.28 -8.95
CA GLY A 266 -12.98 -27.51 -8.64
C GLY A 266 -11.88 -27.47 -7.57
N TRP A 267 -12.22 -27.96 -6.35
CA TRP A 267 -11.45 -28.73 -5.32
C TRP A 267 -9.94 -28.46 -5.03
N ALA A 268 -9.24 -27.57 -5.73
CA ALA A 268 -7.80 -27.31 -5.54
C ALA A 268 -7.52 -26.21 -4.50
N ARG A 269 -8.55 -25.50 -4.01
CA ARG A 269 -8.40 -24.32 -3.13
C ARG A 269 -8.38 -24.53 -1.61
N PRO A 270 -8.92 -25.61 -0.98
CA PRO A 270 -8.73 -25.78 0.46
C PRO A 270 -7.27 -26.12 0.82
N ALA A 271 -6.49 -26.65 -0.14
CA ALA A 271 -5.07 -26.93 0.04
C ALA A 271 -4.21 -25.65 0.14
N PHE A 272 -4.54 -24.59 -0.61
CA PHE A 272 -3.80 -23.32 -0.56
C PHE A 272 -4.08 -22.51 0.71
N ALA A 273 -5.30 -22.56 1.25
CA ALA A 273 -5.62 -21.94 2.53
C ALA A 273 -4.86 -22.60 3.71
N ALA A 274 -4.69 -23.93 3.65
CA ALA A 274 -3.90 -24.66 4.64
C ALA A 274 -2.39 -24.34 4.53
N VAL A 275 -1.86 -24.14 3.32
CA VAL A 275 -0.45 -23.74 3.10
C VAL A 275 -0.21 -22.29 3.56
N ALA A 276 -1.15 -21.38 3.32
CA ALA A 276 -1.08 -20.00 3.82
C ALA A 276 -1.10 -19.96 5.36
N LEU A 277 -1.91 -20.80 6.01
CA LEU A 277 -1.94 -20.94 7.46
C LEU A 277 -0.64 -21.55 8.02
N PHE A 278 -0.06 -22.56 7.35
CA PHE A 278 1.21 -23.18 7.75
C PHE A 278 2.40 -22.22 7.59
N ALA A 279 2.41 -21.38 6.55
CA ALA A 279 3.43 -20.36 6.34
C ALA A 279 3.38 -19.27 7.43
N VAL A 280 2.19 -18.87 7.88
CA VAL A 280 2.02 -17.91 9.00
C VAL A 280 2.55 -18.49 10.32
N ILE A 281 2.32 -19.77 10.59
CA ILE A 281 2.82 -20.42 11.83
C ILE A 281 4.35 -20.56 11.82
N GLN A 282 4.97 -20.84 10.68
CA GLN A 282 6.44 -20.92 10.61
C GLN A 282 7.14 -19.56 10.61
N ASN A 283 6.49 -18.50 10.12
CA ASN A 283 7.09 -17.16 10.08
C ASN A 283 7.08 -16.45 11.44
N VAL A 284 6.09 -16.72 12.30
CA VAL A 284 6.07 -16.22 13.70
C VAL A 284 7.22 -16.81 14.53
N GLY A 285 7.69 -18.02 14.19
CA GLY A 285 8.82 -18.67 14.88
C GLY A 285 10.22 -18.18 14.46
N LEU A 286 10.35 -17.46 13.34
CA LEU A 286 11.65 -17.05 12.79
C LEU A 286 12.01 -15.58 13.03
N ILE A 287 11.04 -14.74 13.42
CA ILE A 287 11.20 -13.28 13.63
C ILE A 287 11.76 -12.95 15.03
N GLY A 288 12.03 -13.96 15.87
CA GLY A 288 12.54 -13.79 17.23
C GLY A 288 14.05 -13.58 17.39
N GLY A 289 14.82 -13.21 16.36
CA GLY A 289 16.27 -13.12 16.54
C GLY A 289 17.05 -12.28 15.53
N ARG A 290 17.68 -11.23 16.09
CA ARG A 290 18.85 -10.44 15.62
C ARG A 290 18.57 -9.13 14.87
N GLY A 291 18.52 -8.06 15.68
CA GLY A 291 19.46 -6.92 15.61
C GLY A 291 19.56 -6.20 14.27
N ALA A 292 18.70 -5.19 14.10
CA ALA A 292 18.99 -4.04 13.23
C ALA A 292 19.09 -2.82 14.14
N THR A 293 20.26 -2.21 14.12
CA THR A 293 20.66 -1.00 14.83
C THR A 293 19.77 0.19 14.46
N GLU A 294 19.30 0.89 15.49
CA GLU A 294 18.71 2.23 15.42
C GLU A 294 19.72 3.21 14.82
N ASP A 295 19.48 3.64 13.58
CA ASP A 295 19.78 4.99 13.04
C ASP A 295 19.57 4.95 11.51
N ASP A 296 18.31 5.07 11.08
CA ASP A 296 17.99 5.43 9.68
C ASP A 296 16.64 6.16 9.63
N GLU A 297 16.61 7.36 10.22
CA GLU A 297 15.44 8.24 10.20
C GLU A 297 15.41 9.03 8.87
N VAL A 298 14.99 8.35 7.79
CA VAL A 298 14.65 9.04 6.53
C VAL A 298 13.35 9.82 6.77
N ARG A 299 13.48 11.14 6.91
CA ARG A 299 12.37 12.08 7.11
C ARG A 299 11.41 12.08 5.91
N PHE A 300 10.40 11.21 5.95
CA PHE A 300 9.12 11.52 5.31
C PHE A 300 8.46 12.66 6.08
N ARG A 301 7.80 13.59 5.37
CA ARG A 301 7.10 14.73 5.96
C ARG A 301 6.27 14.27 7.16
N SER A 302 6.57 14.87 8.30
CA SER A 302 6.07 14.56 9.63
C SER A 302 4.60 14.13 9.65
N VAL A 303 4.38 12.85 9.90
CA VAL A 303 3.15 12.35 10.53
C VAL A 303 3.19 12.82 11.98
N PRO A 304 2.15 13.45 12.53
CA PRO A 304 1.98 13.45 13.97
C PRO A 304 1.76 11.99 14.35
N THR A 305 2.83 11.32 14.78
CA THR A 305 2.73 10.03 15.45
C THR A 305 1.97 10.32 16.73
N ALA A 306 0.64 10.20 16.69
CA ALA A 306 -0.09 9.90 17.90
C ALA A 306 0.54 8.60 18.41
N PRO A 307 1.16 8.60 19.59
CA PRO A 307 1.82 7.41 20.08
C PRO A 307 0.76 6.30 20.10
N VAL A 308 1.05 5.18 19.43
CA VAL A 308 0.37 3.93 19.73
C VAL A 308 0.67 3.72 21.21
N VAL A 309 -0.34 3.99 22.06
CA VAL A 309 -0.20 3.83 23.49
C VAL A 309 -0.17 2.33 23.72
N VAL A 310 1.02 1.74 23.68
CA VAL A 310 1.26 0.42 24.25
C VAL A 310 0.90 0.58 25.73
N GLN A 311 -0.26 0.05 26.13
CA GLN A 311 -0.72 0.20 27.50
C GLN A 311 0.09 -0.75 28.39
N ALA A 312 0.79 -0.18 29.38
CA ALA A 312 1.42 -0.96 30.43
C ALA A 312 0.34 -1.59 31.32
N ASN A 313 0.55 -2.83 31.75
CA ASN A 313 -0.35 -3.52 32.67
C ASN A 313 0.24 -3.68 34.08
N LEU A 314 1.55 -3.48 34.25
CA LEU A 314 2.23 -3.49 35.55
C LEU A 314 3.13 -2.26 35.73
N VAL A 315 3.33 -1.87 36.98
CA VAL A 315 4.32 -0.86 37.38
C VAL A 315 5.24 -1.44 38.46
N VAL A 316 6.55 -1.25 38.28
CA VAL A 316 7.57 -1.73 39.21
C VAL A 316 8.51 -0.60 39.61
N ARG A 317 8.92 -0.58 40.88
CA ARG A 317 10.02 0.24 41.38
C ARG A 317 11.10 -0.68 41.91
N TRP A 318 12.33 -0.47 41.44
CA TRP A 318 13.50 -1.20 41.92
C TRP A 318 14.01 -0.62 43.24
N LYS A 319 14.74 -1.42 44.02
CA LYS A 319 15.49 -0.92 45.17
C LYS A 319 16.69 -0.08 44.72
N ASP A 320 17.14 0.82 45.59
CA ASP A 320 18.30 1.65 45.33
C ASP A 320 19.55 0.78 45.11
N GLY A 321 20.32 1.07 44.05
CA GLY A 321 21.56 0.37 43.72
C GLY A 321 21.41 -0.90 42.86
N VAL A 322 20.20 -1.28 42.44
CA VAL A 322 19.99 -2.38 41.47
C VAL A 322 20.60 -2.02 40.13
N ARG A 323 21.44 -2.91 39.58
CA ARG A 323 22.02 -2.72 38.24
C ARG A 323 20.99 -3.04 37.16
N ILE A 324 21.01 -2.26 36.07
CA ILE A 324 20.11 -2.46 34.91
C ILE A 324 20.19 -3.90 34.38
N ASP A 325 21.39 -4.48 34.32
CA ASP A 325 21.60 -5.86 33.87
C ASP A 325 20.87 -6.92 34.73
N GLU A 326 20.70 -6.65 36.04
CA GLU A 326 20.02 -7.55 36.97
C GLU A 326 18.49 -7.42 36.85
N ALA A 327 18.00 -6.20 36.65
CA ALA A 327 16.60 -5.93 36.34
C ALA A 327 16.21 -6.59 35.01
N ASP A 328 17.02 -6.43 33.96
CA ASP A 328 16.76 -7.00 32.63
C ASP A 328 16.72 -8.53 32.64
N ARG A 329 17.59 -9.19 33.42
CA ARG A 329 17.54 -10.65 33.59
C ARG A 329 16.22 -11.10 34.20
N LEU A 330 15.74 -10.39 35.21
CA LEU A 330 14.45 -10.69 35.85
C LEU A 330 13.28 -10.45 34.89
N LEU A 331 13.27 -9.35 34.14
CA LEU A 331 12.21 -9.05 33.17
C LEU A 331 12.14 -10.08 32.03
N ARG A 332 13.30 -10.56 31.55
CA ARG A 332 13.35 -11.64 30.55
C ARG A 332 12.78 -12.96 31.04
N THR A 333 12.89 -13.28 32.34
CA THR A 333 12.34 -14.53 32.89
C THR A 333 10.80 -14.59 32.84
N MET A 334 10.15 -13.44 32.74
CA MET A 334 8.68 -13.32 32.70
C MET A 334 8.18 -12.73 31.38
N SER A 335 9.01 -12.68 30.34
CA SER A 335 8.70 -12.06 29.04
C SER A 335 8.11 -10.64 29.18
N ALA A 336 8.61 -9.87 30.14
CA ALA A 336 8.15 -8.49 30.35
C ALA A 336 8.81 -7.54 29.34
N GLU A 337 8.00 -6.74 28.65
CA GLU A 337 8.43 -5.63 27.82
C GLU A 337 8.37 -4.33 28.62
N VAL A 338 9.43 -3.51 28.53
CA VAL A 338 9.47 -2.19 29.17
C VAL A 338 8.77 -1.19 28.26
N VAL A 339 7.59 -0.74 28.68
CA VAL A 339 6.76 0.22 27.95
C VAL A 339 7.16 1.66 28.24
N GLY A 340 7.82 1.91 29.38
CA GLY A 340 8.41 3.22 29.66
C GLY A 340 8.98 3.34 31.06
N GLY A 341 9.97 4.21 31.22
CA GLY A 341 10.63 4.48 32.48
C GLY A 341 12.16 4.54 32.34
N PRO A 342 12.89 4.90 33.40
CA PRO A 342 12.39 5.29 34.73
C PRO A 342 11.69 6.65 34.70
N GLY A 343 10.47 6.73 35.24
CA GLY A 343 9.79 8.02 35.44
C GLY A 343 10.46 8.87 36.53
N ALA A 344 10.01 10.12 36.72
CA ALA A 344 10.55 11.05 37.72
C ALA A 344 10.49 10.53 39.18
N ASN A 345 9.72 9.48 39.43
CA ASN A 345 9.54 8.79 40.71
C ASN A 345 10.24 7.40 40.77
N GLY A 346 11.14 7.11 39.81
CA GLY A 346 11.87 5.85 39.72
C GLY A 346 11.02 4.63 39.34
N VAL A 347 9.80 4.85 38.83
CA VAL A 347 8.87 3.78 38.47
C VAL A 347 9.01 3.42 36.99
N TRP A 348 8.97 2.12 36.72
CA TRP A 348 9.03 1.49 35.41
C TRP A 348 7.66 0.92 35.08
N ARG A 349 7.22 1.12 33.85
CA ARG A 349 5.96 0.62 33.29
C ARG A 349 6.27 -0.57 32.41
N LEU A 350 5.60 -1.68 32.68
CA LEU A 350 5.83 -2.97 32.04
C LEU A 350 4.56 -3.48 31.36
N ARG A 351 4.74 -4.19 30.25
CA ARG A 351 3.73 -5.03 29.62
C ARG A 351 4.18 -6.47 29.75
N VAL A 352 3.34 -7.29 30.37
CA VAL A 352 3.60 -8.72 30.57
C VAL A 352 2.42 -9.53 30.03
N ASP A 353 2.68 -10.60 29.30
CA ASP A 353 1.62 -11.43 28.71
C ASP A 353 0.72 -12.10 29.78
N ASP A 354 1.30 -12.45 30.93
CA ASP A 354 0.58 -12.89 32.14
C ASP A 354 0.79 -11.88 33.29
N PRO A 355 -0.13 -10.92 33.49
CA PRO A 355 0.03 -9.89 34.53
C PRO A 355 -0.10 -10.46 35.95
N VAL A 356 -0.82 -11.57 36.15
CA VAL A 356 -1.00 -12.17 37.48
C VAL A 356 0.25 -12.95 37.88
N GLY A 357 0.77 -13.78 36.97
CA GLY A 357 2.05 -14.46 37.15
C GLY A 357 3.21 -13.48 37.28
N GLY A 358 3.28 -12.47 36.41
CA GLY A 358 4.30 -11.42 36.46
C GLY A 358 4.32 -10.65 37.77
N LEU A 359 3.15 -10.29 38.31
CA LEU A 359 3.05 -9.62 39.61
C LEU A 359 3.56 -10.50 40.76
N SER A 360 3.23 -11.80 40.75
CA SER A 360 3.71 -12.75 41.75
C SER A 360 5.24 -12.90 41.74
N VAL A 361 5.84 -12.97 40.55
CA VAL A 361 7.30 -13.07 40.37
C VAL A 361 8.00 -11.79 40.81
N LEU A 362 7.47 -10.62 40.44
CA LEU A 362 8.03 -9.32 40.84
C LEU A 362 7.89 -9.09 42.36
N ALA A 363 6.75 -9.45 42.95
CA ALA A 363 6.53 -9.31 44.40
C ALA A 363 7.46 -10.22 45.22
N SER A 364 7.88 -11.35 44.66
CA SER A 364 8.78 -12.31 45.30
C SER A 364 10.26 -11.99 45.09
N SER A 365 10.59 -11.01 44.25
CA SER A 365 11.97 -10.67 43.89
C SER A 365 12.64 -9.79 44.95
N PRO A 366 13.88 -10.11 45.39
CA PRO A 366 14.62 -9.28 46.33
C PRO A 366 15.03 -7.92 45.73
N LEU A 367 14.96 -7.75 44.40
CA LEU A 367 15.34 -6.54 43.68
C LEU A 367 14.23 -5.48 43.63
N VAL A 368 12.99 -5.88 43.89
CA VAL A 368 11.81 -5.02 43.77
C VAL A 368 11.51 -4.33 45.09
N ALA A 369 11.32 -3.01 45.04
CA ALA A 369 10.90 -2.18 46.17
C ALA A 369 9.37 -2.11 46.27
N SER A 370 8.67 -1.98 45.13
CA SER A 370 7.21 -2.02 45.06
C SER A 370 6.73 -2.47 43.68
N VAL A 371 5.66 -3.24 43.61
CA VAL A 371 4.99 -3.63 42.35
C VAL A 371 3.48 -3.52 42.50
N GLY A 372 2.79 -3.15 41.43
CA GLY A 372 1.32 -3.12 41.38
C GLY A 372 0.78 -3.12 39.95
N PRO A 373 -0.54 -3.30 39.79
CA PRO A 373 -1.19 -3.13 38.49
C PRO A 373 -1.05 -1.68 38.00
N ALA A 374 -0.88 -1.50 36.71
CA ALA A 374 -0.97 -0.18 36.10
C ALA A 374 -2.43 0.29 36.17
N SER A 375 -2.76 1.18 37.11
CA SER A 375 -4.09 1.77 37.19
C SER A 375 -4.31 2.77 36.05
N GLU A 376 -5.36 2.57 35.26
CA GLU A 376 -5.93 3.59 34.39
C GLU A 376 -6.69 4.62 35.24
N LYS A 377 -6.11 5.80 35.43
CA LYS A 377 -6.83 7.11 35.47
C LYS A 377 -5.90 8.27 35.86
N PRO A 378 -6.25 9.46 35.37
CA PRO A 378 -5.94 10.03 34.06
C PRO A 378 -4.54 10.68 34.01
#